data_AF-A0A2E1R8P8-F1
#
_entry.id   AF-A0A2E1R8P8-F1
#
_cell.length_a   1.000
_cell.length_b   1.000
_cell.length_c   1.000
_cell.angle_alpha   90.00
_cell.angle_beta   90.00
_cell.angle_gamma   90.00
#
_symmetry.space_group_name_H-M   'P 1'
#
loop_
_entity.id
_entity.type
_entity.pdbx_description
1 polymer ?
#
loop_
_entity_poly.entity_id
_entity_poly.type
_entity_poly.pdbx_seq_one_letter_code
_entity_poly.pdbx_strand_id
1 'polypeptide(L)'
;NKIPAWELTSTADYLQFTGESVCFPDFLFTHSSGKKVAMELFHTWHAAPLVERLNQLDAQNSAPLLLGVNRNLLNNDELTERLESSLYFSRFGFYFRDGPTISKIIPLLDEWFKNVQKEL
;
A
#
# COMPACT_ATOMS: atom_id res chain seq x y z
N ASN A 1 -0.01 -5.74 -22.01
CA ASN A 1 -0.04 -5.35 -20.59
C ASN A 1 0.93 -4.20 -20.36
N LYS A 2 0.54 -2.96 -20.69
CA LYS A 2 1.29 -1.75 -20.35
C LYS A 2 0.50 -1.04 -19.27
N ILE A 3 1.15 -0.65 -18.18
CA ILE A 3 0.59 0.38 -17.31
C ILE A 3 1.00 1.72 -17.94
N PRO A 4 0.07 2.58 -18.38
CA PRO A 4 0.44 3.88 -18.92
C PRO A 4 1.27 4.65 -17.89
N ALA A 5 2.47 5.10 -18.27
CA ALA A 5 3.42 5.83 -17.44
C ALA A 5 4.01 5.11 -16.21
N TRP A 6 3.60 3.89 -15.85
CA TRP A 6 4.22 3.13 -14.77
C TRP A 6 4.91 1.85 -15.24
N GLU A 7 6.04 1.55 -14.63
CA GLU A 7 6.78 0.32 -14.81
C GLU A 7 6.79 -0.47 -13.51
N LEU A 8 6.50 -1.77 -13.59
CA LEU A 8 6.63 -2.67 -12.45
C LEU A 8 8.10 -3.11 -12.36
N THR A 9 8.78 -2.67 -11.31
CA THR A 9 10.13 -3.12 -10.96
C THR A 9 10.02 -4.22 -9.91
N SER A 10 10.47 -5.44 -10.22
CA SER A 10 10.37 -6.61 -9.33
C SER A 10 11.41 -6.61 -8.19
N THR A 11 12.34 -5.65 -8.17
CA THR A 11 13.43 -5.60 -7.19
C THR A 11 13.24 -4.41 -6.27
N ALA A 12 12.39 -4.56 -5.26
CA ALA A 12 12.41 -3.64 -4.14
C ALA A 12 13.57 -4.03 -3.21
N ASP A 13 14.63 -3.22 -3.21
CA ASP A 13 15.33 -2.99 -1.95
C ASP A 13 14.29 -2.53 -0.93
N TYR A 14 14.41 -3.05 0.28
CA TYR A 14 13.47 -2.81 1.36
C TYR A 14 13.18 -1.30 1.57
N LEU A 15 11.94 -0.98 1.95
CA LEU A 15 11.63 0.36 2.43
C LEU A 15 12.01 0.48 3.91
N GLN A 16 12.80 1.50 4.23
CA GLN A 16 13.08 1.87 5.61
C GLN A 16 11.99 2.84 6.10
N PHE A 17 11.26 2.43 7.12
CA PHE A 17 10.33 3.30 7.84
C PHE A 17 11.03 3.95 9.03
N THR A 18 10.34 4.85 9.72
CA THR A 18 10.87 5.45 10.96
C THR A 18 11.24 4.37 11.98
N GLY A 19 12.42 4.51 12.60
CA GLY A 19 12.97 3.52 13.54
C GLY A 19 13.71 2.36 12.84
N GLU A 20 13.56 1.15 13.39
CA GLU A 20 14.19 -0.08 12.90
C GLU A 20 13.25 -0.92 12.02
N SER A 21 12.06 -0.41 11.69
CA SER A 21 11.08 -1.14 10.88
C SER A 21 11.48 -1.15 9.42
N VAL A 22 11.51 -2.36 8.87
CA VAL A 22 11.81 -2.64 7.47
C VAL A 22 10.57 -3.21 6.80
N CYS A 23 10.30 -2.77 5.57
CA CYS A 23 9.22 -3.27 4.75
C CYS A 23 9.74 -3.89 3.48
N PHE A 24 9.28 -5.11 3.21
CA PHE A 24 9.57 -5.85 1.99
C PHE A 24 8.29 -5.88 1.15
N PRO A 25 8.05 -4.84 0.32
CA PRO A 25 6.83 -4.77 -0.46
C PRO A 25 6.82 -5.86 -1.55
N ASP A 26 5.63 -6.34 -1.88
CA ASP A 26 5.43 -7.31 -2.96
C ASP A 26 5.76 -6.72 -4.33
N PHE A 27 5.51 -5.43 -4.52
CA PHE A 27 5.72 -4.74 -5.79
C PHE A 27 6.28 -3.34 -5.62
N LEU A 28 7.11 -2.91 -6.57
CA LEU A 28 7.55 -1.52 -6.70
C LEU A 28 7.14 -0.98 -8.06
N PHE A 29 6.42 0.14 -8.07
CA PHE A 29 6.00 0.82 -9.27
C PHE A 29 6.80 2.10 -9.45
N THR A 30 7.40 2.28 -10.62
CA THR A 30 8.13 3.48 -11.00
C THR A 30 7.35 4.24 -12.05
N HIS A 31 6.97 5.48 -11.76
CA HIS A 31 6.35 6.38 -12.73
C HIS A 31 7.41 6.97 -13.67
N SER A 32 7.02 7.34 -14.89
CA SER A 32 7.89 7.96 -15.89
C SER A 32 8.52 9.28 -15.44
N SER A 33 7.94 9.94 -14.44
CA SER A 33 8.51 11.12 -13.77
C SER A 33 9.63 10.79 -12.76
N GLY A 34 9.96 9.51 -12.57
CA GLY A 34 10.93 9.02 -11.58
C GLY A 34 10.39 8.83 -10.16
N LYS A 35 9.11 9.13 -9.89
CA LYS A 35 8.48 8.86 -8.60
C LYS A 35 8.25 7.36 -8.44
N LYS A 36 8.43 6.84 -7.22
CA LYS A 36 8.29 5.43 -6.90
C LYS A 36 7.26 5.25 -5.79
N VAL A 37 6.43 4.21 -5.93
CA VAL A 37 5.48 3.78 -4.90
C VAL A 37 5.57 2.27 -4.75
N ALA A 38 5.71 1.81 -3.52
CA ALA A 38 5.68 0.39 -3.20
C ALA A 38 4.24 -0.09 -2.96
N MET A 39 4.02 -1.39 -3.04
CA MET A 39 2.75 -2.02 -2.69
C MET A 39 3.01 -3.27 -1.86
N GLU A 40 2.32 -3.37 -0.72
CA GLU A 40 2.37 -4.53 0.19
C GLU A 40 0.96 -5.12 0.30
N LEU A 41 0.86 -6.45 0.17
CA LEU A 41 -0.39 -7.21 0.12
C LEU A 41 -0.55 -8.09 1.36
N PHE A 42 -1.51 -7.73 2.20
CA PHE A 42 -1.89 -8.46 3.39
C PHE A 42 -2.93 -9.52 3.03
N HIS A 43 -2.48 -10.76 3.01
CA HIS A 43 -3.32 -11.92 2.79
C HIS A 43 -3.96 -12.39 4.11
N THR A 44 -4.84 -13.37 4.02
CA THR A 44 -5.67 -13.84 5.14
C THR A 44 -4.90 -14.24 6.41
N TRP A 45 -3.60 -14.53 6.30
CA TRP A 45 -2.77 -15.01 7.42
C TRP A 45 -1.95 -13.87 8.03
N HIS A 46 -2.06 -12.65 7.50
CA HIS A 46 -1.25 -11.49 7.88
C HIS A 46 -1.98 -10.51 8.80
N ALA A 47 -2.94 -10.98 9.62
CA ALA A 47 -3.70 -10.10 10.52
C ALA A 47 -2.81 -9.32 11.52
N ALA A 48 -1.92 -10.02 12.24
CA ALA A 48 -1.00 -9.36 13.19
C ALA A 48 0.03 -8.44 12.49
N PRO A 49 0.70 -8.86 11.40
CA PRO A 49 1.54 -7.97 10.61
C PRO A 49 0.83 -6.72 10.08
N LEU A 50 -0.45 -6.83 9.70
CA LEU A 50 -1.24 -5.70 9.22
C LEU A 50 -1.45 -4.64 10.31
N VAL A 51 -1.81 -5.06 11.53
CA VAL A 51 -2.01 -4.13 12.65
C VAL A 51 -0.73 -3.36 12.96
N GLU A 52 0.41 -4.05 13.00
CA GLU A 52 1.71 -3.43 13.24
C GLU A 52 2.07 -2.44 12.13
N ARG A 53 1.81 -2.81 10.86
CA ARG A 53 2.04 -1.91 9.74
C ARG A 53 1.16 -0.65 9.82
N LEU A 54 -0.12 -0.79 10.19
CA LEU A 54 -1.01 0.37 10.37
C LEU A 54 -0.51 1.30 11.48
N ASN A 55 -0.08 0.77 12.63
CA ASN A 55 0.55 1.57 13.70
C ASN A 55 1.71 2.42 13.17
N GLN A 56 2.59 1.81 12.38
CA GLN A 56 3.79 2.46 11.86
C GLN A 56 3.45 3.53 10.82
N LEU A 57 2.49 3.27 9.94
CA LEU A 57 2.11 4.18 8.86
C LEU A 57 1.25 5.35 9.36
N ASP A 58 0.39 5.13 10.35
CA ASP A 58 -0.34 6.22 11.00
C ASP A 58 0.63 7.17 11.76
N ALA A 59 1.76 6.64 12.27
CA ALA A 59 2.83 7.47 12.83
C ALA A 59 3.67 8.20 11.75
N GLN A 60 3.65 7.72 10.50
CA GLN A 60 4.41 8.24 9.38
C GLN A 60 3.46 8.67 8.25
N ASN A 61 2.86 9.86 8.40
CA ASN A 61 1.80 10.43 7.55
C ASN A 61 1.99 10.37 6.01
N SER A 62 3.19 10.08 5.49
CA SER A 62 3.53 10.23 4.07
C SER A 62 4.50 9.16 3.53
N ALA A 63 4.44 7.93 4.04
CA ALA A 63 5.15 6.80 3.43
C ALA A 63 4.66 6.51 2.00
N PRO A 64 5.55 6.27 1.01
CA PRO A 64 5.17 5.94 -0.38
C PRO A 64 4.78 4.45 -0.52
N LEU A 65 3.76 4.00 0.22
CA LEU A 65 3.30 2.62 0.26
C LEU A 65 1.79 2.52 0.00
N LEU A 66 1.39 1.65 -0.93
CA LEU A 66 0.00 1.23 -1.10
C LEU A 66 -0.25 -0.06 -0.31
N LEU A 67 -1.35 -0.09 0.45
CA LEU A 67 -1.73 -1.24 1.26
C LEU A 67 -2.88 -2.00 0.62
N GLY A 68 -2.63 -3.20 0.12
CA GLY A 68 -3.68 -4.11 -0.29
C GLY A 68 -4.09 -5.01 0.88
N VAL A 69 -5.37 -5.07 1.22
CA VAL A 69 -5.91 -5.95 2.27
C VAL A 69 -6.90 -6.94 1.68
N ASN A 70 -6.68 -8.24 1.95
CA ASN A 70 -7.61 -9.28 1.53
C ASN A 70 -8.92 -9.15 2.29
N ARG A 71 -10.06 -9.12 1.58
CA ARG A 71 -11.40 -8.97 2.17
C ARG A 71 -11.75 -10.03 3.20
N ASN A 72 -11.14 -11.22 3.15
CA ASN A 72 -11.37 -12.25 4.16
C ASN A 72 -10.83 -11.85 5.55
N LEU A 73 -9.92 -10.86 5.64
CA LEU A 73 -9.49 -10.26 6.90
C LEU A 73 -10.60 -9.42 7.56
N LEU A 74 -11.60 -8.98 6.79
CA LEU A 74 -12.75 -8.22 7.31
C LEU A 74 -13.75 -9.08 8.10
N ASN A 75 -13.54 -10.40 8.16
CA ASN A 75 -14.31 -11.28 9.04
C ASN A 75 -13.90 -11.14 10.52
N ASN A 76 -12.86 -10.35 10.80
CA ASN A 76 -12.45 -9.99 12.15
C ASN A 76 -12.89 -8.54 12.42
N ASP A 77 -13.84 -8.37 13.34
CA ASP A 77 -14.42 -7.07 13.67
C ASP A 77 -13.37 -6.10 14.22
N GLU A 78 -12.48 -6.55 15.10
CA GLU A 78 -11.39 -5.73 15.67
C GLU A 78 -10.43 -5.22 14.58
N LEU A 79 -10.07 -6.08 13.63
CA LEU A 79 -9.21 -5.69 12.52
C LEU A 79 -9.92 -4.72 11.55
N THR A 80 -11.22 -4.91 11.37
CA THR A 80 -12.05 -4.04 10.52
C THR A 80 -12.14 -2.65 11.13
N GLU A 81 -12.47 -2.53 12.42
CA GLU A 81 -12.47 -1.25 13.14
C GLU A 81 -11.10 -0.57 13.05
N ARG A 82 -10.02 -1.36 13.11
CA ARG A 82 -8.67 -0.82 13.00
C ARG A 82 -8.34 -0.26 11.61
N LEU A 83 -8.79 -0.93 10.56
CA LEU A 83 -8.63 -0.46 9.18
C LEU A 83 -9.45 0.80 8.92
N GLU A 84 -10.67 0.86 9.46
CA GLU A 84 -11.57 2.00 9.30
C GLU A 84 -11.10 3.24 10.06
N SER A 85 -10.42 3.05 11.20
CA SER A 85 -9.85 4.14 12.01
C SER A 85 -8.49 4.64 11.52
N SER A 86 -7.80 3.90 10.64
CA SER A 86 -6.50 4.32 10.09
C SER A 86 -6.68 5.40 9.03
N LEU A 87 -6.17 6.60 9.33
CA LEU A 87 -6.12 7.70 8.37
C LEU A 87 -5.24 7.34 7.17
N TYR A 88 -4.15 6.60 7.40
CA TYR A 88 -3.29 6.16 6.31
C TYR A 88 -4.02 5.21 5.36
N PHE A 89 -4.69 4.18 5.91
CA PHE A 89 -5.42 3.20 5.11
C PHE A 89 -6.55 3.85 4.32
N SER A 90 -7.24 4.86 4.89
CA SER A 90 -8.29 5.59 4.17
C SER A 90 -7.78 6.31 2.89
N ARG A 91 -6.48 6.66 2.84
CA ARG A 91 -5.86 7.41 1.73
C ARG A 91 -5.11 6.51 0.75
N PHE A 92 -4.48 5.46 1.25
CA PHE A 92 -3.52 4.64 0.49
C PHE A 92 -3.83 3.14 0.55
N GLY A 93 -4.93 2.76 1.18
CA GLY A 93 -5.40 1.39 1.32
C GLY A 93 -6.45 1.00 0.27
N PHE A 94 -6.49 -0.29 -0.05
CA PHE A 94 -7.54 -0.86 -0.88
C PHE A 94 -7.81 -2.32 -0.53
N TYR A 95 -9.00 -2.81 -0.90
CA TYR A 95 -9.39 -4.20 -0.66
C TYR A 95 -9.31 -5.08 -1.89
N PHE A 96 -8.85 -6.32 -1.74
CA PHE A 96 -8.81 -7.33 -2.80
C PHE A 96 -9.39 -8.69 -2.34
N ARG A 97 -9.68 -9.61 -3.28
CA ARG A 97 -10.12 -10.98 -2.97
C ARG A 97 -9.03 -12.00 -3.30
N ASP A 98 -8.83 -12.27 -4.58
CA ASP A 98 -7.82 -13.25 -5.03
C ASP A 98 -6.46 -12.58 -5.28
N GLY A 99 -6.49 -11.36 -5.81
CA GLY A 99 -5.32 -10.51 -6.02
C GLY A 99 -5.72 -9.23 -6.75
N PRO A 100 -4.91 -8.17 -6.67
CA PRO A 100 -5.15 -6.96 -7.46
C PRO A 100 -4.76 -7.18 -8.92
N THR A 101 -5.68 -6.86 -9.84
CA THR A 101 -5.39 -6.87 -11.27
C THR A 101 -4.77 -5.54 -11.68
N ILE A 102 -3.94 -5.52 -12.73
CA ILE A 102 -3.35 -4.29 -13.28
C ILE A 102 -4.43 -3.21 -13.51
N SER A 103 -5.58 -3.60 -14.06
CA SER A 103 -6.71 -2.68 -14.30
C SER A 103 -7.26 -2.00 -13.03
N LYS A 104 -7.16 -2.66 -11.87
CA LYS A 104 -7.56 -2.10 -10.56
C LYS A 104 -6.43 -1.32 -9.90
N ILE A 105 -5.17 -1.67 -10.18
CA ILE A 105 -4.00 -0.99 -9.64
C ILE A 105 -3.80 0.37 -10.30
N ILE A 106 -4.02 0.49 -11.62
CA ILE A 106 -3.76 1.74 -12.37
C ILE A 106 -4.45 2.97 -11.73
N PRO A 107 -5.76 2.95 -11.44
CA PRO A 107 -6.42 4.09 -10.81
C PRO A 107 -5.82 4.46 -9.44
N LEU A 108 -5.40 3.46 -8.65
CA LEU A 108 -4.80 3.67 -7.33
C LEU A 108 -3.43 4.34 -7.44
N LEU A 109 -2.62 3.93 -8.42
CA LEU A 109 -1.33 4.57 -8.71
C LEU A 109 -1.51 6.02 -9.15
N ASP A 110 -2.46 6.28 -10.04
CA ASP A 110 -2.74 7.63 -10.54
C ASP A 110 -3.28 8.55 -9.44
N GLU A 111 -4.12 8.02 -8.54
CA GLU A 111 -4.61 8.75 -7.37
C GLU A 111 -3.48 9.05 -6.38
N TRP A 112 -2.65 8.06 -6.07
CA TRP A 112 -1.46 8.26 -5.23
C TRP A 112 -0.55 9.34 -5.81
N PHE A 113 -0.28 9.31 -7.12
CA PHE A 113 0.57 10.29 -7.78
C PHE A 113 0.00 11.71 -7.69
N LYS A 114 -1.31 11.87 -7.89
CA LYS A 114 -2.00 13.17 -7.69
C LYS A 114 -1.89 13.65 -6.24
N ASN A 115 -2.00 12.76 -5.27
CA ASN A 115 -1.90 13.11 -3.85
C ASN A 115 -0.48 13.58 -3.48
N VAL A 116 0.56 12.88 -3.96
CA VAL A 116 1.96 13.28 -3.74
C VAL A 116 2.32 14.58 -4.47
N GLN A 117 1.67 14.90 -5.59
CA GLN A 117 1.86 16.19 -6.27
C GLN A 117 1.25 17.38 -5.52
N LYS A 118 0.24 17.16 -4.66
CA LYS A 118 -0.42 18.23 -3.89
C LYS A 118 0.28 18.57 -2.57
N GLU A 119 1.19 17.71 -2.10
CA GLU A 119 1.97 17.91 -0.88
C GLU A 119 3.30 18.67 -1.13
N LEU A 120 3.51 19.19 -2.36
CA LEU A 120 4.59 20.12 -2.75
C LEU A 120 4.05 21.54 -2.93
#